data_AF-A0AAU9E1U4-F1
#
_entry.id   AF-A0AAU9E1U4-F1
#
_cell.length_a   1.000
_cell.length_b   1.000
_cell.length_c   1.000
_cell.angle_alpha   90.00
_cell.angle_beta   90.00
_cell.angle_gamma   90.00
#
_symmetry.space_group_name_H-M   'P 1'
#
loop_
_entity.id
_entity.type
_entity.pdbx_description
1 polymer ?
#
loop_
_entity_poly.entity_id
_entity_poly.type
_entity_poly.pdbx_seq_one_letter_code
_entity_poly.pdbx_strand_id
1 'polypeptide(L)'
;MNKALRYDIRGKRILTRSDKYYLTDLGLAKINNTGFKTEIGSLIENVIYNELIHRGYEVYVGKTVKSEIDFIVMDGDKRSYYQVAYLLADQEVIKREFGAFDSVDDNYPKFVLSMDKYDFSRDGIIHKNIIDFLLDSDK
;
A
#
# COMPACT_ATOMS: atom_id res chain seq x y z
N MET A 1 -1.28 7.82 -16.51
CA MET A 1 -0.45 7.75 -15.29
C MET A 1 -1.03 8.72 -14.27
N ASN A 2 -1.29 8.26 -13.06
CA ASN A 2 -1.77 9.08 -11.94
C ASN A 2 -0.61 9.35 -10.97
N LYS A 3 -0.57 10.58 -10.46
CA LYS A 3 0.46 11.03 -9.53
C LYS A 3 -0.01 10.78 -8.09
N ALA A 4 0.76 10.01 -7.33
CA ALA A 4 0.58 9.86 -5.89
C ALA A 4 1.56 10.77 -5.14
N LEU A 5 1.01 11.68 -4.34
CA LEU A 5 1.80 12.59 -3.52
C LEU A 5 2.37 11.83 -2.31
N ARG A 6 3.59 12.18 -1.91
CA ARG A 6 4.19 11.63 -0.68
C ARG A 6 3.73 12.41 0.54
N TYR A 7 3.38 11.70 1.60
CA TYR A 7 2.99 12.27 2.88
C TYR A 7 3.99 11.87 3.96
N ASP A 8 4.54 12.88 4.65
CA ASP A 8 5.38 12.70 5.83
C ASP A 8 4.48 12.44 7.04
N ILE A 9 4.46 11.20 7.51
CA ILE A 9 3.58 10.77 8.61
C ILE A 9 3.95 11.49 9.91
N ARG A 10 5.25 11.70 10.17
CA ARG A 10 5.74 12.35 11.39
C ARG A 10 5.54 13.86 11.34
N GLY A 11 5.87 14.47 10.21
CA GLY A 11 5.71 15.91 9.97
C GLY A 11 4.27 16.33 9.67
N LYS A 12 3.36 15.36 9.47
CA LYS A 12 1.95 15.53 9.12
C LYS A 12 1.72 16.48 7.93
N ARG A 13 2.54 16.34 6.88
CA ARG A 13 2.53 17.24 5.72
C ARG A 13 2.80 16.52 4.41
N ILE A 14 2.28 17.09 3.31
CA ILE A 14 2.60 16.64 1.96
C ILE A 14 4.02 17.11 1.58
N LEU A 15 4.82 16.21 1.03
CA LEU A 15 6.16 16.49 0.53
C LEU A 15 6.08 16.94 -0.93
N THR A 16 6.77 18.02 -1.27
CA THR A 16 6.69 18.66 -2.60
C THR A 16 7.69 18.10 -3.63
N ARG A 17 8.50 17.09 -3.26
CA ARG A 17 9.55 16.51 -4.12
C ARG A 17 9.52 14.98 -4.03
N SER A 18 9.84 14.31 -5.15
CA SER A 18 9.97 12.83 -5.29
C SER A 18 8.64 12.04 -5.32
N ASP A 19 7.67 12.48 -6.13
CA ASP A 19 6.37 11.82 -6.26
C ASP A 19 6.45 10.43 -6.94
N LYS A 20 5.55 9.51 -6.58
CA LYS A 20 5.43 8.18 -7.20
C LYS A 20 4.33 8.22 -8.27
N TYR A 21 4.53 7.51 -9.37
CA TYR A 21 3.60 7.50 -10.51
C TYR A 21 3.07 6.09 -10.71
N TYR A 22 1.74 5.99 -10.76
CA TYR A 22 1.01 4.74 -10.98
C TYR A 22 0.38 4.75 -12.37
N LEU A 23 0.42 3.62 -13.06
CA LEU A 23 -0.11 3.47 -14.40
C LEU A 23 -1.63 3.34 -14.34
N THR A 24 -2.33 4.20 -15.07
CA THR A 24 -3.79 4.18 -15.22
C THR A 24 -4.29 3.03 -16.10
N ASP A 25 -3.41 2.47 -16.92
CA ASP A 25 -3.66 1.31 -17.77
C ASP A 25 -2.48 0.34 -17.65
N LEU A 26 -2.76 -0.91 -17.26
CA LEU A 26 -1.76 -1.97 -17.13
C LEU A 26 -1.15 -2.38 -18.48
N GLY A 27 -1.82 -2.08 -19.61
CA GLY A 27 -1.32 -2.29 -20.96
C GLY A 27 -0.07 -1.46 -21.30
N LEU A 28 0.26 -0.45 -20.49
CA LEU A 28 1.47 0.39 -20.63
C LEU A 28 2.62 -0.06 -19.70
N ALA A 29 2.46 -1.16 -18.96
CA ALA A 29 3.37 -1.61 -17.90
C ALA A 29 4.68 -2.26 -18.37
N LYS A 30 5.26 -1.76 -19.46
CA LYS A 30 6.60 -2.16 -19.91
C LYS A 30 7.59 -1.01 -19.76
N ILE A 31 7.73 -0.46 -18.55
CA ILE A 31 8.72 0.58 -18.27
C ILE A 31 9.41 0.33 -16.93
N ASN A 32 10.63 -0.20 -17.05
CA ASN A 32 11.77 -0.10 -16.13
C ASN A 32 11.66 -0.74 -14.73
N ASN A 33 11.86 -2.06 -14.64
CA ASN A 33 12.66 -2.63 -13.54
C ASN A 33 13.23 -4.00 -13.91
N THR A 34 14.52 -4.21 -13.63
CA THR A 34 15.24 -5.47 -13.85
C THR A 34 14.90 -6.47 -12.75
N GLY A 35 13.90 -7.34 -12.97
CA GLY A 35 13.68 -8.55 -12.18
C GLY A 35 12.21 -8.96 -12.04
N PHE A 36 11.86 -10.13 -12.60
CA PHE A 36 10.49 -10.68 -12.65
C PHE A 36 9.71 -10.71 -11.32
N LYS A 37 10.35 -10.96 -10.16
CA LYS A 37 9.66 -10.95 -8.85
C LYS A 37 9.36 -9.52 -8.35
N THR A 38 10.26 -8.58 -8.62
CA THR A 38 10.08 -7.15 -8.32
C THR A 38 8.96 -6.56 -9.18
N GLU A 39 8.77 -7.10 -10.39
CA GLU A 39 7.71 -6.70 -11.32
C GLU A 39 6.30 -7.04 -10.78
N ILE A 40 6.03 -8.26 -10.30
CA ILE A 40 4.68 -8.65 -9.86
C ILE A 40 4.24 -7.86 -8.63
N GLY A 41 5.10 -7.69 -7.63
CA GLY A 41 4.77 -6.89 -6.44
C GLY A 41 4.38 -5.46 -6.82
N SER A 42 5.16 -4.84 -7.70
CA SER A 42 4.89 -3.48 -8.20
C SER A 42 3.59 -3.40 -9.03
N LEU A 43 3.28 -4.43 -9.82
CA LEU A 43 2.03 -4.51 -10.58
C LEU A 43 0.81 -4.62 -9.67
N ILE A 44 0.89 -5.45 -8.62
CA ILE A 44 -0.17 -5.58 -7.62
C ILE A 44 -0.34 -4.27 -6.86
N GLU A 45 0.75 -3.64 -6.45
CA GLU A 45 0.72 -2.31 -5.82
C GLU A 45 -0.03 -1.30 -6.69
N ASN A 46 0.24 -1.31 -8.00
CA ASN A 46 -0.43 -0.47 -8.98
C ASN A 46 -1.93 -0.80 -9.14
N VAL A 47 -2.31 -2.08 -9.11
CA VAL A 47 -3.72 -2.51 -9.12
C VAL A 47 -4.44 -1.99 -7.88
N ILE A 48 -3.86 -2.16 -6.70
CA ILE A 48 -4.43 -1.67 -5.43
C ILE A 48 -4.57 -0.15 -5.46
N TYR A 49 -3.54 0.58 -5.93
CA TYR A 49 -3.63 2.03 -6.07
C TYR A 49 -4.82 2.43 -6.95
N ASN A 50 -4.95 1.84 -8.14
CA ASN A 50 -6.03 2.17 -9.05
C ASN A 50 -7.40 1.84 -8.46
N GLU A 51 -7.52 0.72 -7.74
CA GLU A 51 -8.74 0.36 -7.05
C GLU A 51 -9.12 1.39 -5.97
N LEU A 52 -8.17 1.80 -5.13
CA LEU A 52 -8.40 2.81 -4.09
C LEU A 52 -8.83 4.15 -4.70
N ILE A 53 -8.21 4.55 -5.82
CA ILE A 53 -8.63 5.74 -6.58
C ILE A 53 -10.03 5.56 -7.18
N HIS A 54 -10.35 4.36 -7.71
CA HIS A 54 -11.65 4.06 -8.29
C HIS A 54 -12.79 4.12 -7.25
N ARG A 55 -12.52 3.66 -6.03
CA ARG A 55 -13.43 3.83 -4.87
C ARG A 55 -13.59 5.29 -4.43
N GLY A 56 -12.77 6.19 -4.96
CA GLY A 56 -12.86 7.63 -4.75
C GLY A 56 -12.28 8.07 -3.42
N TYR A 57 -11.22 7.41 -2.95
CA TYR A 57 -10.43 7.90 -1.82
C TYR A 57 -9.33 8.85 -2.27
N GLU A 58 -8.81 9.63 -1.32
CA GLU A 58 -7.54 10.31 -1.48
C GLU A 58 -6.40 9.38 -1.06
N VAL A 59 -5.45 9.13 -1.96
CA VAL A 59 -4.37 8.16 -1.75
C VAL A 59 -3.00 8.85 -1.81
N TYR A 60 -2.18 8.60 -0.80
CA TYR A 60 -0.82 9.14 -0.66
C TYR A 60 0.16 8.01 -0.40
N VAL A 61 1.44 8.20 -0.74
CA VAL A 61 2.52 7.28 -0.35
C VAL A 61 3.10 7.75 0.98
N GLY A 62 3.11 6.88 1.99
CA GLY A 62 3.56 7.22 3.33
C GLY A 62 5.07 7.14 3.46
N LYS A 63 5.72 8.20 3.94
CA LYS A 63 7.15 8.16 4.28
C LYS A 63 7.33 8.22 5.78
N THR A 64 7.98 7.21 6.34
CA THR A 64 8.44 7.21 7.73
C THR A 64 9.94 7.48 7.79
N VAL A 65 10.51 7.51 9.00
CA VAL A 65 11.95 7.69 9.21
C VAL A 65 12.76 6.47 8.71
N LYS A 66 12.17 5.27 8.77
CA LYS A 66 12.88 4.00 8.54
C LYS A 66 12.33 3.20 7.36
N SER A 67 11.10 3.48 6.92
CA SER A 67 10.36 2.70 5.93
C SER A 67 9.47 3.60 5.07
N GLU A 68 8.98 3.05 3.97
CA GLU A 68 7.87 3.59 3.19
C GLU A 68 6.65 2.72 3.50
N ILE A 69 5.48 3.34 3.64
CA ILE A 69 4.18 2.67 3.65
C ILE A 69 3.60 2.88 2.27
N ASP A 70 3.17 1.82 1.60
CA ASP A 70 2.73 1.91 0.21
C ASP A 70 1.60 2.93 0.05
N PHE A 71 0.55 2.83 0.88
CA PHE A 71 -0.58 3.74 0.82
C PHE A 71 -1.07 4.26 2.17
N ILE A 72 -1.34 5.55 2.22
CA ILE A 72 -2.19 6.22 3.20
C ILE A 72 -3.47 6.62 2.47
N VAL A 73 -4.58 6.14 2.96
CA VAL A 73 -5.91 6.37 2.38
C VAL A 73 -6.68 7.30 3.30
N MET A 74 -7.22 8.38 2.73
CA MET A 74 -8.10 9.31 3.44
C MET A 74 -9.51 9.27 2.82
N ASP A 75 -10.50 9.16 3.70
CA ASP A 75 -11.93 9.26 3.40
C ASP A 75 -12.55 10.29 4.34
N GLY A 76 -12.51 11.56 3.91
CA GLY A 76 -12.77 12.70 4.79
C GLY A 76 -11.79 12.72 5.97
N ASP A 77 -12.33 12.66 7.19
CA ASP A 77 -11.53 12.66 8.43
C ASP A 77 -11.02 11.26 8.82
N LYS A 78 -11.46 10.20 8.13
CA LYS A 78 -10.98 8.85 8.37
C LYS A 78 -9.68 8.62 7.64
N ARG A 79 -8.75 7.94 8.31
CA ARG A 79 -7.47 7.51 7.75
C ARG A 79 -7.30 6.02 7.91
N SER A 80 -6.64 5.39 6.94
CA SER A 80 -6.15 4.02 7.03
C SER A 80 -4.83 3.86 6.30
N TYR A 81 -4.08 2.83 6.66
CA TYR A 81 -2.75 2.54 6.13
C TYR A 81 -2.74 1.17 5.47
N TYR A 82 -2.12 1.04 4.31
CA TYR A 82 -2.02 -0.22 3.57
C TYR A 82 -0.58 -0.48 3.17
N GLN A 83 -0.13 -1.70 3.41
CA GLN A 83 1.10 -2.28 2.91
C GLN A 83 0.74 -3.47 1.99
N VAL A 84 1.38 -3.57 0.83
CA VAL A 84 1.00 -4.52 -0.22
C VAL A 84 2.16 -5.47 -0.52
N ALA A 85 1.87 -6.76 -0.50
CA ALA A 85 2.84 -7.81 -0.85
C ALA A 85 2.23 -8.80 -1.83
N TYR A 86 3.06 -9.38 -2.71
CA TYR A 86 2.58 -10.50 -3.52
C TYR A 86 2.32 -11.73 -2.64
N LEU A 87 3.34 -12.18 -1.90
CA LEU A 87 3.28 -13.33 -0.99
C LEU A 87 4.10 -13.04 0.27
N LEU A 88 3.58 -13.44 1.42
CA LEU A 88 4.24 -13.45 2.72
C LEU A 88 5.08 -14.75 2.86
N ALA A 89 6.02 -14.92 1.94
CA ALA A 89 6.69 -16.20 1.67
C ALA A 89 7.57 -16.71 2.81
N ASP A 90 8.06 -15.83 3.66
CA ASP A 90 8.93 -16.17 4.78
C ASP A 90 8.81 -15.15 5.93
N GLN A 91 9.45 -15.46 7.06
CA GLN A 91 9.43 -14.62 8.25
C GLN A 91 10.12 -13.26 8.05
N GLU A 92 11.05 -13.13 7.11
CA GLU A 92 11.70 -11.85 6.83
C GLU A 92 10.76 -10.91 6.09
N VAL A 93 10.07 -11.41 5.05
CA VAL A 93 9.03 -10.65 4.33
C VAL A 93 7.93 -10.25 5.30
N ILE A 94 7.43 -11.20 6.09
CA ILE A 94 6.41 -10.93 7.11
C ILE A 94 6.84 -9.80 8.06
N LYS A 95 8.05 -9.89 8.62
CA LYS A 95 8.54 -8.85 9.54
C LYS A 95 8.67 -7.50 8.85
N ARG A 96 9.09 -7.47 7.59
CA ARG A 96 9.23 -6.24 6.82
C ARG A 96 7.88 -5.58 6.53
N GLU A 97 6.90 -6.34 6.04
CA GLU A 97 5.59 -5.77 5.66
C GLU A 97 4.79 -5.32 6.87
N PHE A 98 4.78 -6.10 7.95
CA PHE A 98 4.09 -5.69 9.19
C PHE A 98 4.86 -4.58 9.93
N GLY A 99 6.20 -4.65 9.94
CA GLY A 99 7.06 -3.65 10.58
C GLY A 99 7.07 -2.29 9.88
N ALA A 100 6.48 -2.17 8.68
CA ALA A 100 6.30 -0.89 8.01
C ALA A 100 5.53 0.12 8.90
N PHE A 101 4.67 -0.38 9.79
CA PHE A 101 3.83 0.41 10.68
C PHE A 101 4.46 0.73 12.05
N ASP A 102 5.63 0.19 12.40
CA ASP A 102 6.23 0.32 13.74
C ASP A 102 6.44 1.77 14.21
N SER A 103 6.53 2.70 13.25
CA SER A 103 6.74 4.14 13.51
C SER A 103 5.47 4.99 13.38
N VAL A 104 4.32 4.35 13.19
CA VAL A 104 3.00 5.00 13.10
C VAL A 104 2.34 4.96 14.46
N ASP A 105 2.52 6.03 15.23
CA ASP A 105 2.00 6.19 16.59
C ASP A 105 0.58 6.79 16.57
N ASP A 106 -0.36 6.05 15.98
CA ASP A 106 -1.79 6.35 16.00
C ASP A 106 -2.65 5.08 15.99
N ASN A 107 -3.95 5.25 16.22
CA ASN A 107 -4.92 4.15 16.29
C ASN A 107 -5.74 3.97 15.01
N TYR A 108 -5.32 4.54 13.87
CA TYR A 108 -6.03 4.31 12.62
C TYR A 108 -5.81 2.88 12.11
N PRO A 109 -6.79 2.30 11.39
CA PRO A 109 -6.68 0.96 10.83
C PRO A 109 -5.44 0.78 9.95
N LYS A 110 -4.79 -0.37 10.11
CA LYS A 110 -3.58 -0.76 9.38
C LYS A 110 -3.84 -2.11 8.72
N PHE A 111 -3.53 -2.19 7.43
CA PHE A 111 -3.80 -3.36 6.61
C PHE A 111 -2.53 -3.86 5.92
N VAL A 112 -2.35 -5.17 5.90
CA VAL A 112 -1.42 -5.85 4.99
C VAL A 112 -2.25 -6.60 3.97
N LEU A 113 -2.09 -6.26 2.69
CA LEU A 113 -2.75 -6.93 1.58
C LEU A 113 -1.79 -7.91 0.93
N SER A 114 -2.18 -9.19 0.78
CA SER A 114 -1.39 -10.15 0.00
C SER A 114 -2.23 -11.20 -0.73
N MET A 115 -1.62 -12.00 -1.60
CA MET A 115 -2.30 -13.12 -2.26
C MET A 115 -2.41 -14.37 -1.38
N ASP A 116 -1.89 -14.31 -0.15
CA ASP A 116 -1.95 -15.43 0.79
C ASP A 116 -3.38 -15.67 1.28
N LYS A 117 -3.75 -16.94 1.39
CA LYS A 117 -5.07 -17.36 1.92
C LYS A 117 -5.10 -17.51 3.44
N TYR A 118 -3.93 -17.69 4.05
CA TYR A 118 -3.81 -17.79 5.49
C TYR A 118 -3.88 -16.39 6.11
N ASP A 119 -4.59 -16.25 7.21
CA ASP A 119 -4.71 -14.98 7.93
C ASP A 119 -3.45 -14.71 8.77
N PHE A 120 -2.70 -13.68 8.41
CA PHE A 120 -1.49 -13.24 9.10
C PHE A 120 -1.72 -12.07 10.07
N SER A 121 -2.98 -11.71 10.36
CA SER A 121 -3.35 -10.61 11.26
C SER A 121 -2.67 -10.77 12.63
N ARG A 122 -2.12 -9.67 13.14
CA ARG A 122 -1.41 -9.63 14.42
C ARG A 122 -1.30 -8.19 14.91
N ASP A 123 -1.15 -8.00 16.22
CA ASP A 123 -0.78 -6.71 16.80
C ASP A 123 -1.68 -5.52 16.36
N GLY A 124 -2.98 -5.80 16.12
CA GLY A 124 -3.95 -4.81 15.63
C GLY A 124 -3.84 -4.46 14.14
N ILE A 125 -2.94 -5.11 13.40
CA ILE A 125 -2.81 -5.02 11.93
C ILE A 125 -3.66 -6.14 11.30
N ILE A 126 -4.51 -5.76 10.37
CA ILE A 126 -5.44 -6.66 9.67
C ILE A 126 -4.77 -7.17 8.40
N HIS A 127 -4.67 -8.48 8.24
CA HIS A 127 -4.31 -9.09 6.97
C HIS A 127 -5.57 -9.35 6.15
N LYS A 128 -5.56 -8.98 4.87
CA LYS A 128 -6.66 -9.25 3.95
C LYS A 128 -6.10 -9.81 2.64
N ASN A 129 -6.77 -10.84 2.11
CA ASN A 129 -6.44 -11.33 0.79
C ASN A 129 -6.78 -10.27 -0.27
N ILE A 130 -5.89 -10.08 -1.25
CA ILE A 130 -6.07 -9.07 -2.31
C ILE A 130 -7.31 -9.36 -3.15
N ILE A 131 -7.60 -10.62 -3.49
CA ILE A 131 -8.76 -10.98 -4.30
C ILE A 131 -10.04 -10.61 -3.54
N ASP A 132 -10.11 -10.96 -2.26
CA ASP A 132 -11.26 -10.63 -1.41
C ASP A 132 -11.40 -9.11 -1.25
N PHE A 133 -10.29 -8.38 -1.12
CA PHE A 133 -10.31 -6.90 -1.10
C PHE A 133 -10.90 -6.32 -2.40
N LEU A 134 -10.45 -6.81 -3.56
CA LEU A 134 -10.90 -6.33 -4.88
C LEU A 134 -12.37 -6.69 -5.19
N LEU A 135 -12.87 -7.80 -4.64
CA LEU A 135 -14.27 -8.21 -4.81
C LEU A 135 -15.23 -7.53 -3.83
N ASP A 136 -14.68 -6.97 -2.74
CA ASP A 136 -15.47 -6.25 -1.75
C ASP A 136 -16.11 -5.00 -2.37
N SER A 137 -17.42 -4.87 -2.20
CA SER A 137 -18.21 -3.76 -2.78
C SER A 137 -18.21 -2.51 -1.91
N ASP A 138 -17.59 -2.57 -0.72
CA ASP A 138 -17.56 -1.47 0.22
C ASP A 138 -16.52 -0.38 -0.15
N LYS A 139 -16.91 0.87 0.14
CA LYS A 139 -16.06 2.06 0.23
C LYS A 139 -15.83 2.35 1.72
#